data_AF-A0A183UQW4-F1
#
_entry.id   AF-A0A183UQW4-F1
#
_cell.length_a   1.000
_cell.length_b   1.000
_cell.length_c   1.000
_cell.angle_alpha   90.00
_cell.angle_beta   90.00
_cell.angle_gamma   90.00
#
_symmetry.space_group_name_H-M   'P 1'
#
loop_
_entity.id
_entity.type
_entity.pdbx_description
1 polymer ?
#
loop_
_entity_poly.entity_id
_entity_poly.type
_entity_poly.pdbx_seq_one_letter_code
_entity_poly.pdbx_strand_id
1 'polypeptide(L)'
;MRGIPVVGGSVDIYYHDAFTKFWKLMEPVVRDATDKYTEAEVWVPYSFRIINRHDGFTSMPARLPDNQKTGPFHHRYEVWYPKGMGPGAKFIASAMPEDGFGHESTAAILNVNDHLTMFGKVIGEWWQRECKD
;
A
#
# COMPACT_ATOMS: atom_id res chain seq x y z
N MET A 1 26.60 -2.39 -23.95
CA MET A 1 25.45 -2.86 -23.13
C MET A 1 25.18 -1.81 -22.07
N ARG A 2 23.99 -1.17 -22.07
CA ARG A 2 23.61 -0.23 -21.01
C ARG A 2 23.13 -1.05 -19.82
N GLY A 3 23.87 -1.00 -18.71
CA GLY A 3 23.46 -1.64 -17.46
C GLY A 3 22.17 -1.00 -16.95
N ILE A 4 21.22 -1.83 -16.57
CA ILE A 4 20.02 -1.42 -15.83
C ILE A 4 20.52 -0.90 -14.48
N PRO A 5 20.23 0.35 -14.10
CA PRO A 5 20.59 0.83 -12.78
C PRO A 5 19.84 0.00 -11.74
N VAL A 6 20.59 -0.66 -10.86
CA VAL A 6 20.02 -1.19 -9.62
C VAL A 6 19.62 0.04 -8.81
N VAL A 7 18.34 0.40 -8.84
CA VAL A 7 17.77 1.37 -7.90
C VAL A 7 17.69 0.64 -6.56
N GLY A 8 18.84 0.58 -5.88
CA GLY A 8 19.03 -0.08 -4.59
C GLY A 8 18.37 0.71 -3.46
N GLY A 9 17.05 0.85 -3.50
CA GLY A 9 16.30 1.24 -2.32
C GLY A 9 16.22 0.04 -1.40
N SER A 10 16.88 0.08 -0.23
CA SER A 10 16.53 -0.88 0.82
C SER A 10 15.07 -0.63 1.17
N VAL A 11 14.22 -1.64 0.99
CA VAL A 11 12.93 -1.65 1.67
C VAL A 11 13.27 -1.54 3.14
N ASP A 12 12.96 -0.40 3.75
CA ASP A 12 13.22 -0.14 5.17
C ASP A 12 12.73 -1.34 6.00
N ILE A 13 13.45 -1.68 7.08
CA ILE A 13 13.20 -2.90 7.85
C ILE A 13 11.73 -3.04 8.28
N TYR A 14 11.02 -1.92 8.45
CA TYR A 14 9.62 -1.91 8.83
C TYR A 14 8.68 -2.24 7.67
N TYR A 15 9.09 -1.95 6.44
CA TYR A 15 8.39 -2.33 5.22
C TYR A 15 8.72 -3.76 4.78
N HIS A 16 9.88 -4.30 5.17
CA HIS A 16 10.35 -5.61 4.71
C HIS A 16 9.36 -6.72 5.03
N ASP A 17 8.86 -6.80 6.26
CA ASP A 17 7.96 -7.87 6.69
C ASP A 17 6.62 -7.85 5.94
N ALA A 18 6.05 -6.65 5.77
CA ALA A 18 4.82 -6.45 5.01
C ALA A 18 5.06 -6.83 3.55
N PHE A 19 6.08 -6.24 2.92
CA PHE A 19 6.44 -6.51 1.54
C PHE A 19 6.70 -8.00 1.29
N THR A 20 7.47 -8.68 2.12
CA THR A 20 7.82 -10.10 1.90
C THR A 20 6.60 -11.02 2.01
N LYS A 21 5.70 -10.80 2.97
CA LYS A 21 4.46 -11.59 3.04
C LYS A 21 3.57 -11.32 1.83
N PHE A 22 3.53 -10.08 1.38
CA PHE A 22 2.70 -9.65 0.28
C PHE A 22 3.25 -10.10 -1.08
N TRP A 23 4.56 -10.06 -1.25
CA TRP A 23 5.28 -10.55 -2.42
C TRP A 23 4.98 -12.03 -2.69
N LYS A 24 4.86 -12.87 -1.65
CA LYS A 24 4.46 -14.28 -1.83
C LYS A 24 3.09 -14.46 -2.51
N LEU A 25 2.19 -13.48 -2.35
CA LEU A 25 0.87 -13.47 -3.00
C LEU A 25 0.94 -12.89 -4.41
N MET A 26 1.79 -11.90 -4.63
CA MET A 26 1.91 -11.19 -5.91
C MET A 26 2.82 -11.89 -6.91
N GLU A 27 3.92 -12.48 -6.45
CA GLU A 27 5.01 -13.02 -7.29
C GLU A 27 4.50 -13.99 -8.37
N PRO A 28 3.62 -14.98 -8.07
CA PRO A 28 3.15 -15.89 -9.11
C PRO A 28 2.33 -15.16 -10.18
N VAL A 29 1.57 -14.14 -9.78
CA VAL A 29 0.68 -13.37 -10.65
C VAL A 29 1.46 -12.37 -11.50
N VAL A 30 2.45 -11.70 -10.89
CA VAL A 30 3.39 -10.82 -11.60
C VAL A 30 4.16 -11.63 -12.64
N ARG A 31 4.67 -12.82 -12.28
CA ARG A 31 5.42 -13.70 -13.18
C ARG A 31 4.58 -14.13 -14.39
N ASP A 32 3.35 -14.58 -14.18
CA ASP A 32 2.43 -14.94 -15.27
C ASP A 32 2.09 -13.74 -16.19
N ALA A 33 2.02 -12.53 -15.62
CA ALA A 33 1.74 -11.32 -16.37
C ALA A 33 2.94 -10.82 -17.17
N THR A 34 4.16 -10.89 -16.63
CA THR A 34 5.40 -10.57 -17.35
C THR A 34 5.66 -11.50 -18.52
N ASP A 35 5.13 -12.74 -18.48
CA ASP A 35 5.19 -13.67 -19.60
C ASP A 35 4.22 -13.30 -20.74
N LYS A 36 3.19 -12.48 -20.47
CA LYS A 36 2.06 -12.20 -21.39
C LYS A 36 1.98 -10.75 -21.88
N TYR A 37 2.49 -9.79 -21.12
CA TYR A 37 2.28 -8.36 -21.37
C TYR A 37 3.60 -7.57 -21.28
N THR A 38 3.59 -6.34 -21.80
CA THR A 38 4.74 -5.44 -21.68
C THR A 38 4.86 -4.89 -20.25
N GLU A 39 6.08 -4.59 -19.82
CA GLU A 39 6.40 -4.14 -18.44
C GLU A 39 5.43 -3.06 -17.90
N ALA A 40 5.11 -2.03 -18.69
CA ALA A 40 4.29 -0.91 -18.22
C ALA A 40 2.83 -1.28 -17.88
N GLU A 41 2.27 -2.31 -18.52
CA GLU A 41 0.89 -2.79 -18.28
C GLU A 41 0.81 -3.73 -17.06
N VAL A 42 1.94 -4.33 -16.69
CA VAL A 42 2.05 -5.27 -15.57
C VAL A 42 2.05 -4.54 -14.24
N TRP A 43 2.83 -3.47 -14.07
CA TRP A 43 3.13 -2.95 -12.73
C TRP A 43 1.97 -2.22 -12.02
N VAL A 44 1.00 -1.65 -12.76
CA VAL A 44 -0.13 -0.91 -12.15
C VAL A 44 -1.15 -1.85 -11.47
N PRO A 45 -1.61 -2.96 -12.09
CA PRO A 45 -2.44 -3.98 -11.43
C PRO A 45 -1.80 -4.61 -10.18
N TYR A 46 -0.47 -4.66 -10.15
CA TYR A 46 0.32 -5.24 -9.06
C TYR A 46 0.88 -4.16 -8.11
N SER A 47 0.15 -3.08 -7.91
CA SER A 47 0.43 -2.11 -6.86
C SER A 47 -0.27 -2.51 -5.56
N PHE A 48 0.36 -2.22 -4.44
CA PHE A 48 -0.22 -2.37 -3.11
C PHE A 48 -0.19 -1.03 -2.37
N ARG A 49 -1.14 -0.83 -1.47
CA ARG A 49 -1.18 0.33 -0.56
C ARG A 49 -0.92 -0.12 0.86
N ILE A 50 -0.36 0.78 1.65
CA ILE A 50 -0.21 0.59 3.09
C ILE A 50 -0.99 1.70 3.78
N ILE A 51 -1.82 1.32 4.75
CA ILE A 51 -2.73 2.25 5.44
C ILE A 51 -2.54 2.13 6.94
N ASN A 52 -2.38 3.28 7.60
CA ASN A 52 -2.27 3.36 9.04
C ASN A 52 -3.64 3.68 9.66
N ARG A 53 -4.12 2.80 10.55
CA ARG A 53 -5.24 3.05 11.46
C ARG A 53 -6.47 3.71 10.79
N HIS A 54 -6.75 4.98 11.08
CA HIS A 54 -7.89 5.75 10.53
C HIS A 54 -7.42 6.81 9.52
N ASP A 55 -6.46 6.48 8.65
CA ASP A 55 -6.08 7.32 7.52
C ASP A 55 -7.19 7.32 6.45
N GLY A 56 -8.17 8.19 6.67
CA GLY A 56 -9.30 8.34 5.77
C GLY A 56 -9.02 9.08 4.46
N PHE A 57 -7.81 9.60 4.21
CA PHE A 57 -7.46 10.12 2.88
C PHE A 57 -7.45 9.02 1.83
N THR A 58 -7.12 7.79 2.26
CA THR A 58 -7.18 6.62 1.39
C THR A 58 -8.60 6.25 0.98
N SER A 59 -9.63 6.74 1.66
CA SER A 59 -11.04 6.51 1.31
C SER A 59 -11.62 7.63 0.44
N MET A 60 -10.79 8.56 -0.04
CA MET A 60 -11.19 9.69 -0.87
C MET A 60 -10.61 9.60 -2.29
N PRO A 61 -11.38 10.03 -3.33
CA PRO A 61 -12.78 10.42 -3.27
C PRO A 61 -13.68 9.22 -2.95
N ALA A 62 -14.70 9.46 -2.12
CA ALA A 62 -15.62 8.42 -1.70
C ALA A 62 -16.35 7.83 -2.92
N ARG A 63 -16.60 6.53 -2.88
CA ARG A 63 -17.45 5.87 -3.86
C ARG A 63 -18.88 6.37 -3.69
N LEU A 64 -19.36 7.17 -4.65
CA LEU A 64 -20.75 7.62 -4.71
C LEU A 64 -21.60 6.52 -5.40
N PRO A 65 -22.90 6.44 -5.06
CA PRO A 65 -23.50 5.46 -4.13
C PRO A 65 -23.29 3.99 -4.52
N ASP A 66 -23.54 3.05 -3.58
CA ASP A 66 -23.39 1.58 -3.70
C ASP A 66 -23.93 0.94 -5.01
N ASN A 67 -24.88 1.61 -5.67
CA ASN A 67 -25.48 1.16 -6.92
C ASN A 67 -24.68 1.53 -8.19
N GLN A 68 -23.64 2.36 -8.09
CA GLN A 68 -22.72 2.64 -9.18
C GLN A 68 -21.51 1.69 -9.13
N LYS A 69 -21.43 0.82 -10.13
CA LYS A 69 -20.22 0.04 -10.46
C LYS A 69 -19.14 0.88 -11.15
N THR A 70 -19.44 2.16 -11.41
CA THR A 70 -18.58 3.14 -12.06
C THR A 70 -18.18 4.18 -11.03
N GLY A 71 -17.07 3.95 -10.34
CA GLY A 71 -16.53 4.84 -9.32
C GLY A 71 -15.04 4.60 -9.14
N PRO A 72 -14.35 5.48 -8.39
CA PRO A 72 -12.97 5.25 -8.01
C PRO A 72 -12.86 3.89 -7.30
N PHE A 73 -11.92 3.08 -7.76
CA PHE A 73 -11.61 1.78 -7.20
C PHE A 73 -10.13 1.73 -6.88
N HIS A 74 -9.80 1.25 -5.69
CA HIS A 74 -8.40 1.00 -5.39
C HIS A 74 -7.91 -0.25 -6.11
N HIS A 75 -6.60 -0.30 -6.32
CA HIS A 75 -5.91 -1.49 -6.79
C HIS A 75 -6.11 -2.66 -5.79
N ARG A 76 -5.87 -3.88 -6.28
CA ARG A 76 -6.28 -5.13 -5.64
C ARG A 76 -5.79 -5.32 -4.21
N TYR A 77 -4.63 -4.76 -3.90
CA TYR A 77 -3.82 -5.17 -2.77
C TYR A 77 -3.70 -4.08 -1.71
N GLU A 78 -4.01 -4.45 -0.46
CA GLU A 78 -3.97 -3.56 0.70
C GLU A 78 -3.27 -4.21 1.89
N VAL A 79 -2.43 -3.43 2.58
CA VAL A 79 -1.89 -3.73 3.91
C VAL A 79 -2.40 -2.67 4.89
N TRP A 80 -3.26 -3.07 5.82
CA TRP A 80 -3.85 -2.17 6.80
C TRP A 80 -3.41 -2.49 8.23
N TYR A 81 -3.02 -1.46 8.98
CA TYR A 81 -2.60 -1.56 10.38
C TYR A 81 -3.69 -1.01 11.32
N PRO A 82 -4.66 -1.83 11.77
CA PRO A 82 -5.85 -1.35 12.50
C PRO A 82 -5.55 -0.72 13.86
N LYS A 83 -4.40 -1.06 14.46
CA LYS A 83 -4.00 -0.60 15.80
C LYS A 83 -2.83 0.40 15.77
N GLY A 84 -2.50 0.93 14.59
CA GLY A 84 -1.35 1.80 14.40
C GLY A 84 -0.16 1.07 13.80
N MET A 85 0.61 1.80 12.99
CA MET A 85 1.76 1.31 12.26
C MET A 85 3.05 1.67 12.99
N GLY A 86 3.50 0.78 13.86
CA GLY A 86 4.78 0.86 14.56
C GLY A 86 5.62 -0.41 14.38
N PRO A 87 6.87 -0.44 14.87
CA PRO A 87 7.70 -1.64 14.85
C PRO A 87 6.97 -2.83 15.48
N GLY A 88 6.91 -3.96 14.76
CA GLY A 88 6.23 -5.19 15.22
C GLY A 88 4.69 -5.13 15.21
N ALA A 89 4.09 -4.07 14.66
CA ALA A 89 2.65 -3.94 14.59
C ALA A 89 2.01 -5.04 13.71
N LYS A 90 0.83 -5.50 14.14
CA LYS A 90 0.03 -6.46 13.39
C LYS A 90 -0.72 -5.73 12.27
N PHE A 91 -0.84 -6.40 11.13
CA PHE A 91 -1.54 -5.90 9.97
C PHE A 91 -2.51 -6.93 9.40
N ILE A 92 -3.45 -6.45 8.59
CA ILE A 92 -4.36 -7.21 7.76
C ILE A 92 -3.90 -7.03 6.32
N ALA A 93 -3.84 -8.12 5.55
CA ALA A 93 -3.53 -8.10 4.13
C ALA A 93 -4.76 -8.54 3.34
N SER A 94 -5.30 -7.65 2.53
CA SER A 94 -6.41 -7.92 1.62
C SER A 94 -5.90 -8.05 0.19
N ALA A 95 -6.31 -9.12 -0.47
CA ALA A 95 -5.96 -9.43 -1.86
C ALA A 95 -7.13 -9.21 -2.83
N MET A 96 -8.21 -8.62 -2.33
CA MET A 96 -9.39 -8.24 -3.09
C MET A 96 -9.61 -6.73 -2.87
N PRO A 97 -9.79 -5.94 -3.95
CA PRO A 97 -10.09 -4.54 -3.79
C PRO A 97 -11.49 -4.38 -3.21
N GLU A 98 -11.62 -3.50 -2.21
CA GLU A 98 -12.88 -3.14 -1.55
C GLU A 98 -13.69 -4.39 -1.08
N ASP A 99 -13.02 -5.27 -0.33
CA ASP A 99 -13.60 -6.53 0.16
C ASP A 99 -14.36 -6.39 1.49
N GLY A 100 -14.43 -5.18 2.06
CA GLY A 100 -15.05 -4.89 3.35
C GLY A 100 -14.28 -5.38 4.59
N PHE A 101 -13.13 -6.06 4.44
CA PHE A 101 -12.33 -6.59 5.55
C PHE A 101 -11.07 -5.77 5.85
N GLY A 102 -10.65 -4.93 4.91
CA GLY A 102 -9.55 -3.97 5.05
C GLY A 102 -9.95 -2.67 5.74
N HIS A 103 -9.21 -1.60 5.44
CA HIS A 103 -9.44 -0.24 5.92
C HIS A 103 -10.85 0.29 5.61
N GLU A 104 -11.49 -0.23 4.55
CA GLU A 104 -12.89 0.06 4.20
C GLU A 104 -13.85 -0.12 5.39
N SER A 105 -13.56 -1.08 6.28
CA SER A 105 -14.30 -1.28 7.54
C SER A 105 -14.32 -0.07 8.49
N THR A 106 -13.49 0.95 8.22
CA THR A 106 -13.30 2.17 9.03
C THR A 106 -13.44 3.48 8.25
N ALA A 107 -13.87 3.43 6.98
CA ALA A 107 -13.80 4.51 5.99
C ALA A 107 -14.45 5.86 6.36
N ALA A 108 -15.22 5.94 7.46
CA ALA A 108 -15.87 7.16 7.93
C ALA A 108 -15.06 7.98 8.95
N ILE A 109 -13.90 7.51 9.40
CA ILE A 109 -13.11 8.18 10.46
C ILE A 109 -11.85 8.78 9.84
N LEU A 110 -11.81 10.11 9.69
CA LEU A 110 -10.60 10.82 9.25
C LEU A 110 -9.70 11.13 10.46
N ASN A 111 -8.44 10.67 10.44
CA ASN A 111 -7.41 11.11 11.37
C ASN A 111 -6.15 11.55 10.62
N VAL A 112 -5.87 12.86 10.64
CA VAL A 112 -4.72 13.46 9.94
C VAL A 112 -3.39 12.94 10.49
N ASN A 113 -3.29 12.68 11.79
CA ASN A 113 -2.05 12.15 12.37
C ASN A 113 -1.80 10.71 11.91
N ASP A 114 -2.86 9.91 11.76
CA ASP A 114 -2.74 8.54 11.24
C ASP A 114 -2.27 8.56 9.77
N HIS A 115 -2.68 9.55 8.97
CA HIS A 115 -2.17 9.78 7.61
C HIS A 115 -0.69 10.17 7.56
N LEU A 116 -0.26 11.08 8.43
CA LEU A 116 1.10 11.62 8.42
C LEU A 116 2.14 10.68 9.05
N THR A 117 1.69 9.67 9.79
CA THR A 117 2.55 8.79 10.59
C THR A 117 2.61 7.39 10.00
N MET A 118 3.81 6.94 9.65
CA MET A 118 4.08 5.56 9.20
C MET A 118 5.26 5.01 10.01
N PHE A 119 5.16 3.77 10.48
CA PHE A 119 6.21 3.08 11.25
C PHE A 119 6.75 3.88 12.47
N GLY A 120 5.85 4.60 13.15
CA GLY A 120 6.19 5.46 14.28
C GLY A 120 6.98 6.72 13.91
N LYS A 121 7.02 7.09 12.62
CA LYS A 121 7.67 8.29 12.10
C LYS A 121 6.65 9.20 11.46
N VAL A 122 6.71 10.50 11.77
CA VAL A 122 6.04 11.52 10.97
C VAL A 122 6.84 11.67 9.68
N ILE A 123 6.33 11.11 8.58
CA ILE A 123 7.12 10.90 7.37
C ILE A 123 7.63 12.22 6.80
N GLY A 124 6.77 13.25 6.77
CA GLY A 124 7.11 14.58 6.27
C GLY A 124 8.29 15.26 6.97
N GLU A 125 8.55 14.93 8.24
CA GLU A 125 9.71 15.43 8.99
C GLU A 125 10.90 14.48 8.94
N TRP A 126 10.62 13.17 8.96
CA TRP A 126 11.65 12.13 9.04
C TRP A 126 12.57 12.17 7.84
N TRP A 127 12.03 12.29 6.62
CA TRP A 127 12.84 12.30 5.40
C TRP A 127 13.83 13.48 5.38
N GLN A 128 13.41 14.65 5.89
CA GLN A 128 14.26 15.85 5.94
C GLN A 128 15.47 15.68 6.88
N ARG A 129 15.34 14.83 7.90
CA ARG A 129 16.40 14.59 8.89
C ARG A 129 17.34 13.46 8.51
N GLU A 130 16.78 12.36 8.00
CA GLU A 130 17.53 11.11 7.79
C GLU A 130 18.02 10.93 6.35
N CYS A 131 17.35 11.51 5.35
CA CYS A 131 17.80 11.46 3.95
C CYS A 131 18.69 12.66 3.66
N LYS A 132 19.94 12.60 4.10
CA LYS A 132 20.98 13.56 3.73
C LYS A 132 21.71 13.06 2.48
N ASP A 133 21.96 13.96 1.55
CA ASP A 133 22.63 13.70 0.25
C ASP A 133 23.99 13.01 0.40
#